data_AF-A0A564VUP1-F1
#
_entry.id   AF-A0A564VUP1-F1
#
_cell.length_a   1.000
_cell.length_b   1.000
_cell.length_c   1.000
_cell.angle_alpha   90.00
_cell.angle_beta   90.00
_cell.angle_gamma   90.00
#
_symmetry.space_group_name_H-M   'P 1'
#
loop_
_entity.id
_entity.type
_entity.pdbx_description
1 polymer ?
#
loop_
_entity_poly.entity_id
_entity_poly.type
_entity_poly.pdbx_seq_one_letter_code
_entity_poly.pdbx_strand_id
1 'polypeptide(L)'
;MSTRYTKEELEEYFFEALAMFNDVLESDIISENVVLDFFTPANGLAVYKRFCEKYFSDKYEKQHETENYFEFIAAEAFVGKKLYGVLIRSDIEFSLSEVLMTFLHEISHLFCTRNEIESGDFFDRYCMGSGEEDGYYNAGYAVWREAIADIMADSIMSEYATLKLEMAADEILNCYNHISRQDSEAKKYISLIIVYVMTSEEVAGTEDWNVAEKAIESKINISNSILREILKLVFEKLHQSPFWEITPEFIRELGILCIKLIVYRTFENNRSE
;
A
#
# COMPACT_ATOMS: atom_id res chain seq x y z
N MET A 1 12.67 -0.27 -22.04
CA MET A 1 12.42 0.97 -22.79
C MET A 1 11.27 1.65 -22.08
N SER A 2 11.47 2.86 -21.58
CA SER A 2 10.37 3.64 -21.02
C SER A 2 9.47 4.10 -22.16
N THR A 3 8.19 3.78 -22.10
CA THR A 3 7.19 4.19 -23.10
C THR A 3 6.46 5.39 -22.54
N ARG A 4 6.34 6.46 -23.32
CA ARG A 4 5.51 7.60 -22.95
C ARG A 4 4.10 7.36 -23.45
N TYR A 5 3.19 7.06 -22.53
CA TYR A 5 1.78 6.83 -22.85
C TYR A 5 1.03 8.14 -23.10
N THR A 6 0.02 8.08 -23.96
CA THR A 6 -1.03 9.09 -24.08
C THR A 6 -2.00 8.97 -22.91
N LYS A 7 -2.84 9.99 -22.70
CA LYS A 7 -3.87 9.93 -21.65
C LYS A 7 -4.92 8.87 -21.98
N GLU A 8 -5.24 8.74 -23.27
CA GLU A 8 -6.16 7.75 -23.79
C GLU A 8 -5.66 6.32 -23.54
N GLU A 9 -4.36 6.05 -23.75
CA GLU A 9 -3.76 4.75 -23.42
C GLU A 9 -3.77 4.48 -21.91
N LEU A 10 -3.45 5.47 -21.06
CA LEU A 10 -3.51 5.30 -19.61
C LEU A 10 -4.93 5.04 -19.10
N GLU A 11 -5.93 5.68 -19.70
CA GLU A 11 -7.35 5.43 -19.43
C GLU A 11 -7.74 4.00 -19.82
N GLU A 12 -7.34 3.54 -21.01
CA GLU A 12 -7.57 2.16 -21.47
C GLU A 12 -6.94 1.14 -20.51
N TYR A 13 -5.65 1.30 -20.17
CA TYR A 13 -4.96 0.41 -19.24
C TYR A 13 -5.55 0.43 -17.82
N PHE A 14 -6.07 1.56 -17.36
CA PHE A 14 -6.77 1.62 -16.06
C PHE A 14 -8.01 0.74 -16.07
N PHE A 15 -8.82 0.83 -17.13
CA PHE A 15 -10.03 0.01 -17.24
C PHE A 15 -9.75 -1.46 -17.55
N GLU A 16 -8.65 -1.77 -18.23
CA GLU A 16 -8.14 -3.16 -18.32
C GLU A 16 -7.76 -3.71 -16.95
N ALA A 17 -7.00 -2.95 -16.15
CA ALA A 17 -6.66 -3.33 -14.78
C ALA A 17 -7.91 -3.51 -13.91
N LEU A 18 -8.91 -2.64 -14.05
CA LEU A 18 -10.19 -2.78 -13.35
C LEU A 18 -10.95 -4.05 -13.76
N ALA A 19 -10.93 -4.41 -15.04
CA ALA A 19 -11.52 -5.66 -15.51
C ALA A 19 -10.80 -6.87 -14.89
N MET A 20 -9.45 -6.88 -14.92
CA MET A 20 -8.65 -7.93 -14.27
C MET A 20 -8.96 -8.05 -12.78
N PHE A 21 -9.09 -6.92 -12.08
CA PHE A 21 -9.45 -6.89 -10.67
C PHE A 21 -10.82 -7.52 -10.43
N ASN A 22 -11.84 -7.10 -11.20
CA ASN A 22 -13.22 -7.57 -11.07
C ASN A 22 -13.40 -9.05 -11.43
N ASP A 23 -12.55 -9.60 -12.31
CA ASP A 23 -12.54 -11.03 -12.64
C ASP A 23 -12.09 -11.90 -11.44
N VAL A 24 -11.26 -11.35 -10.54
CA VAL A 24 -10.76 -12.05 -9.35
C VAL A 24 -11.58 -11.71 -8.10
N LEU A 25 -11.89 -10.44 -7.91
CA LEU A 25 -12.59 -9.88 -6.75
C LEU A 25 -13.83 -9.14 -7.25
N GLU A 26 -15.01 -9.76 -7.10
CA GLU A 26 -16.27 -9.11 -7.42
C GLU A 26 -16.40 -7.79 -6.65
N SER A 27 -16.33 -6.65 -7.36
CA SER A 27 -16.47 -5.32 -6.76
C SER A 27 -17.62 -4.52 -7.38
N ASP A 28 -18.02 -3.46 -6.69
CA ASP A 28 -18.99 -2.48 -7.22
C ASP A 28 -18.32 -1.36 -8.04
N ILE A 29 -17.00 -1.46 -8.29
CA ILE A 29 -16.22 -0.47 -9.03
C ILE A 29 -16.39 -0.76 -10.53
N ILE A 30 -17.04 0.16 -11.25
CA ILE A 30 -17.38 0.03 -12.67
C ILE A 30 -17.11 1.34 -13.41
N SER A 31 -16.98 1.28 -14.73
CA SER A 31 -16.69 2.46 -15.56
C SER A 31 -17.65 3.64 -15.33
N GLU A 32 -18.90 3.38 -14.98
CA GLU A 32 -19.93 4.39 -14.77
C GLU A 32 -19.78 5.15 -13.44
N ASN A 33 -19.09 4.58 -12.45
CA ASN A 33 -18.90 5.20 -11.14
C ASN A 33 -17.43 5.57 -10.85
N VAL A 34 -16.52 5.39 -11.80
CA VAL A 34 -15.13 5.85 -11.72
C VAL A 34 -14.95 7.15 -12.51
N VAL A 35 -14.23 8.11 -11.93
CA VAL A 35 -13.77 9.32 -12.61
C VAL A 35 -12.25 9.41 -12.60
N LEU A 36 -11.65 9.66 -13.76
CA LEU A 36 -10.20 9.85 -13.90
C LEU A 36 -9.90 11.33 -14.22
N ASP A 37 -8.81 11.86 -13.68
CA ASP A 37 -8.19 13.10 -14.17
C ASP A 37 -6.67 12.94 -14.16
N PHE A 38 -5.99 13.73 -14.98
CA PHE A 38 -4.59 13.54 -15.30
C PHE A 38 -3.77 14.77 -14.95
N PHE A 39 -2.62 14.54 -14.33
CA PHE A 39 -1.69 15.60 -13.95
C PHE A 39 -0.28 15.38 -14.49
N THR A 40 0.53 16.41 -14.38
CA THR A 40 2.00 16.37 -14.40
C THR A 40 2.48 17.08 -13.13
N PRO A 41 3.73 16.89 -12.68
CA PRO A 41 4.22 17.55 -11.46
C PRO A 41 4.01 19.07 -11.48
N ALA A 42 4.14 19.69 -12.67
CA ALA A 42 3.97 21.14 -12.85
C ALA A 42 2.54 21.65 -12.61
N ASN A 43 1.51 20.82 -12.78
CA ASN A 43 0.11 21.23 -12.62
C ASN A 43 -0.66 20.44 -11.55
N GLY A 44 -0.02 19.48 -10.88
CA GLY A 44 -0.61 18.55 -9.91
C GLY A 44 -1.54 19.20 -8.91
N LEU A 45 -1.07 20.24 -8.22
CA LEU A 45 -1.90 20.93 -7.21
C LEU A 45 -3.17 21.57 -7.80
N ALA A 46 -3.07 22.14 -9.00
CA ALA A 46 -4.22 22.73 -9.69
C ALA A 46 -5.19 21.66 -10.20
N VAL A 47 -4.70 20.46 -10.52
CA VAL A 47 -5.52 19.30 -10.88
C VAL A 47 -6.24 18.73 -9.68
N TYR A 48 -5.49 18.47 -8.61
CA TYR A 48 -6.02 18.00 -7.35
C TYR A 48 -7.14 18.89 -6.82
N LYS A 49 -6.92 20.21 -6.76
CA LYS A 49 -7.93 21.18 -6.30
C LYS A 49 -9.24 21.08 -7.08
N ARG A 50 -9.20 21.15 -8.41
CA ARG A 50 -10.41 21.05 -9.24
C ARG A 50 -11.09 19.69 -9.14
N PHE A 51 -10.31 18.62 -8.99
CA PHE A 51 -10.81 17.25 -8.91
C PHE A 51 -11.58 17.03 -7.60
N CYS A 52 -10.97 17.40 -6.48
CA CYS A 52 -11.62 17.37 -5.16
C CYS A 52 -12.83 18.29 -5.12
N GLU A 53 -12.73 19.55 -5.58
CA GLU A 53 -13.86 20.49 -5.59
C GLU A 53 -15.07 19.95 -6.38
N LYS A 54 -14.82 19.26 -7.49
CA LYS A 54 -15.87 18.75 -8.37
C LYS A 54 -16.49 17.44 -7.88
N TYR A 55 -15.69 16.53 -7.33
CA TYR A 55 -16.13 15.15 -7.07
C TYR A 55 -15.96 14.67 -5.62
N PHE A 56 -14.96 15.17 -4.89
CA PHE A 56 -14.53 14.66 -3.57
C PHE A 56 -14.24 15.80 -2.58
N SER A 57 -15.22 16.70 -2.37
CA SER A 57 -15.01 17.95 -1.62
C SER A 57 -14.57 17.75 -0.17
N ASP A 58 -14.88 16.59 0.41
CA ASP A 58 -14.51 16.16 1.76
C ASP A 58 -13.12 15.51 1.85
N LYS A 59 -12.48 15.21 0.72
CA LYS A 59 -11.15 14.58 0.63
C LYS A 59 -10.03 15.56 0.31
N TYR A 60 -10.29 16.86 0.47
CA TYR A 60 -9.25 17.89 0.34
C TYR A 60 -8.33 17.89 1.57
N GLU A 61 -7.04 17.63 1.34
CA GLU A 61 -6.03 17.57 2.38
C GLU A 61 -4.91 18.57 2.11
N LYS A 62 -4.57 19.36 3.14
CA LYS A 62 -3.57 20.42 3.04
C LYS A 62 -2.16 19.90 2.72
N GLN A 63 -1.86 18.63 2.98
CA GLN A 63 -0.52 18.08 2.70
C GLN A 63 -0.16 18.14 1.20
N HIS A 64 -1.16 18.12 0.31
CA HIS A 64 -0.99 18.23 -1.15
C HIS A 64 -0.42 19.59 -1.59
N GLU A 65 -0.42 20.59 -0.71
CA GLU A 65 0.23 21.88 -0.93
C GLU A 65 1.72 21.87 -0.60
N THR A 66 2.26 20.75 -0.10
CA THR A 66 3.70 20.59 0.16
C THR A 66 4.48 20.67 -1.16
N GLU A 67 5.62 21.36 -1.11
CA GLU A 67 6.53 21.48 -2.24
C GLU A 67 6.91 20.08 -2.75
N ASN A 68 6.86 19.90 -4.07
CA ASN A 68 7.21 18.65 -4.78
C ASN A 68 6.35 17.42 -4.45
N TYR A 69 5.19 17.55 -3.79
CA TYR A 69 4.29 16.42 -3.50
C TYR A 69 3.98 15.57 -4.75
N PHE A 70 3.61 16.24 -5.84
CA PHE A 70 3.26 15.58 -7.11
C PHE A 70 4.47 15.10 -7.93
N GLU A 71 5.71 15.26 -7.46
CA GLU A 71 6.90 14.71 -8.14
C GLU A 71 7.08 13.22 -7.91
N PHE A 72 6.51 12.67 -6.84
CA PHE A 72 6.71 11.28 -6.40
C PHE A 72 5.47 10.39 -6.55
N ILE A 73 4.37 10.96 -7.04
CA ILE A 73 3.09 10.27 -7.16
C ILE A 73 2.89 9.82 -8.60
N ALA A 74 2.59 8.53 -8.77
CA ALA A 74 2.23 7.94 -10.06
C ALA A 74 0.71 7.96 -10.26
N ALA A 75 -0.04 7.60 -9.22
CA ALA A 75 -1.48 7.74 -9.16
C ALA A 75 -1.95 7.93 -7.71
N GLU A 76 -3.21 8.31 -7.52
CA GLU A 76 -3.80 8.46 -6.20
C GLU A 76 -5.32 8.18 -6.24
N ALA A 77 -5.78 7.26 -5.40
CA ALA A 77 -7.17 6.84 -5.27
C ALA A 77 -8.01 7.73 -4.33
N PHE A 78 -9.28 7.92 -4.70
CA PHE A 78 -10.26 8.72 -3.99
C PHE A 78 -11.57 7.94 -3.85
N VAL A 79 -12.06 7.78 -2.62
CA VAL A 79 -13.35 7.15 -2.34
C VAL A 79 -14.35 8.21 -1.87
N GLY A 80 -15.35 8.45 -2.70
CA GLY A 80 -16.47 9.34 -2.38
C GLY A 80 -17.72 8.54 -2.02
N LYS A 81 -18.84 9.21 -1.72
CA LYS A 81 -20.09 8.49 -1.32
C LYS A 81 -20.72 7.64 -2.43
N LYS A 82 -20.52 8.01 -3.69
CA LYS A 82 -21.15 7.38 -4.87
C LYS A 82 -20.20 7.17 -6.05
N LEU A 83 -19.03 7.78 -5.98
CA LEU A 83 -18.04 7.76 -7.05
C LEU A 83 -16.70 7.30 -6.46
N TYR A 84 -15.92 6.67 -7.31
CA TYR A 84 -14.51 6.40 -7.13
C TYR A 84 -13.73 7.33 -8.05
N GLY A 85 -12.54 7.75 -7.62
CA GLY A 85 -11.71 8.66 -8.38
C GLY A 85 -10.27 8.22 -8.38
N VAL A 86 -9.57 8.43 -9.49
CA VAL A 86 -8.12 8.25 -9.53
C VAL A 86 -7.48 9.42 -10.26
N LEU A 87 -6.50 10.05 -9.62
CA LEU A 87 -5.62 11.01 -10.28
C LEU A 87 -4.42 10.26 -10.84
N ILE A 88 -4.14 10.41 -12.13
CA ILE A 88 -3.06 9.67 -12.81
C ILE A 88 -2.01 10.65 -13.33
N ARG A 89 -0.74 10.38 -13.04
CA ARG A 89 0.37 11.14 -13.62
C ARG A 89 0.56 10.74 -15.08
N SER A 90 0.34 11.70 -15.97
CA SER A 90 0.34 11.50 -17.43
C SER A 90 1.71 11.49 -18.09
N ASP A 91 2.76 11.87 -17.37
CA ASP A 91 4.14 11.84 -17.83
C ASP A 91 4.99 10.78 -17.12
N ILE A 92 4.34 9.71 -16.62
CA ILE A 92 5.05 8.55 -16.07
C ILE A 92 5.90 7.86 -17.13
N GLU A 93 7.06 7.40 -16.71
CA GLU A 93 8.07 6.76 -17.55
C GLU A 93 8.22 5.27 -17.18
N PHE A 94 7.09 4.60 -16.96
CA PHE A 94 7.02 3.21 -16.50
C PHE A 94 6.87 2.20 -17.65
N SER A 95 7.33 0.97 -17.42
CA SER A 95 6.95 -0.19 -18.25
C SER A 95 5.46 -0.49 -18.09
N LEU A 96 4.87 -1.23 -19.03
CA LEU A 96 3.44 -1.58 -18.96
C LEU A 96 3.09 -2.36 -17.68
N SER A 97 3.98 -3.26 -17.24
CA SER A 97 3.80 -4.00 -15.98
C SER A 97 3.78 -3.09 -14.76
N GLU A 98 4.63 -2.06 -14.72
CA GLU A 98 4.64 -1.08 -13.63
C GLU A 98 3.39 -0.19 -13.65
N VAL A 99 2.87 0.17 -14.84
CA VAL A 99 1.60 0.90 -14.98
C VAL A 99 0.43 0.06 -14.46
N LEU A 100 0.29 -1.19 -14.92
CA LEU A 100 -0.79 -2.07 -14.49
C LEU A 100 -0.73 -2.36 -12.98
N MET A 101 0.46 -2.61 -12.44
CA MET A 101 0.67 -2.77 -10.99
C MET A 101 0.23 -1.54 -10.21
N THR A 102 0.59 -0.34 -10.70
CA THR A 102 0.16 0.94 -10.09
C THR A 102 -1.37 1.06 -10.09
N PHE A 103 -2.03 0.74 -11.20
CA PHE A 103 -3.49 0.83 -11.27
C PHE A 103 -4.19 -0.20 -10.40
N LEU A 104 -3.73 -1.44 -10.36
CA LEU A 104 -4.27 -2.47 -9.48
C LEU A 104 -4.06 -2.11 -8.00
N HIS A 105 -2.94 -1.47 -7.65
CA HIS A 105 -2.71 -0.92 -6.32
C HIS A 105 -3.78 0.14 -5.96
N GLU A 106 -4.01 1.13 -6.84
CA GLU A 106 -5.03 2.15 -6.59
C GLU A 106 -6.45 1.56 -6.53
N ILE A 107 -6.78 0.60 -7.40
CA ILE A 107 -8.07 -0.09 -7.38
C ILE A 107 -8.24 -0.86 -6.06
N SER A 108 -7.17 -1.47 -5.56
CA SER A 108 -7.17 -2.14 -4.25
C SER A 108 -7.45 -1.16 -3.11
N HIS A 109 -6.92 0.06 -3.15
CA HIS A 109 -7.30 1.11 -2.19
C HIS A 109 -8.78 1.48 -2.27
N LEU A 110 -9.33 1.66 -3.48
CA LEU A 110 -10.75 1.94 -3.68
C LEU A 110 -11.63 0.84 -3.07
N PHE A 111 -11.26 -0.42 -3.33
CA PHE A 111 -11.96 -1.59 -2.84
C PHE A 111 -11.86 -1.72 -1.31
N CYS A 112 -10.64 -1.70 -0.76
CA CYS A 112 -10.41 -1.90 0.68
C CYS A 112 -11.11 -0.83 1.51
N THR A 113 -11.04 0.45 1.12
CA THR A 113 -11.70 1.54 1.86
C THR A 113 -13.19 1.27 2.08
N ARG A 114 -13.86 0.55 1.17
CA ARG A 114 -15.29 0.20 1.28
C ARG A 114 -15.56 -1.09 2.05
N ASN A 115 -14.65 -2.06 1.91
CA ASN A 115 -14.91 -3.46 2.25
C ASN A 115 -14.08 -3.96 3.44
N GLU A 116 -13.10 -3.19 3.92
CA GLU A 116 -12.20 -3.59 5.00
C GLU A 116 -12.90 -3.71 6.36
N ILE A 117 -13.99 -2.99 6.57
CA ILE A 117 -14.87 -3.09 7.74
C ILE A 117 -16.33 -2.93 7.34
N GLU A 118 -17.26 -3.33 8.23
CA GLU A 118 -18.68 -3.06 8.02
C GLU A 118 -18.90 -1.55 7.80
N SER A 119 -19.45 -1.21 6.62
CA SER A 119 -19.69 0.14 6.11
C SER A 119 -18.45 1.00 5.80
N GLY A 120 -17.26 0.39 5.72
CA GLY A 120 -16.03 1.03 5.22
C GLY A 120 -15.48 2.19 6.06
N ASP A 121 -14.53 2.91 5.48
CA ASP A 121 -13.92 4.14 5.99
C ASP A 121 -13.20 3.96 7.35
N PHE A 122 -12.33 2.95 7.50
CA PHE A 122 -11.61 2.70 8.76
C PHE A 122 -10.83 3.95 9.21
N PHE A 123 -10.14 4.59 8.27
CA PHE A 123 -9.35 5.80 8.54
C PHE A 123 -10.18 6.91 9.21
N ASP A 124 -11.32 7.26 8.61
CA ASP A 124 -12.18 8.34 9.09
C ASP A 124 -12.76 8.03 10.48
N ARG A 125 -12.94 6.75 10.81
CA ARG A 125 -13.52 6.30 12.09
C ARG A 125 -12.51 6.17 13.23
N TYR A 126 -11.30 5.69 12.94
CA TYR A 126 -10.34 5.27 13.97
C TYR A 126 -9.02 6.03 13.95
N CYS A 127 -8.66 6.70 12.85
CA CYS A 127 -7.35 7.36 12.72
C CYS A 127 -7.40 8.89 12.89
N MET A 128 -8.57 9.52 12.78
CA MET A 128 -8.74 10.97 12.77
C MET A 128 -8.98 11.62 14.15
N GLY A 129 -8.90 10.84 15.23
CA GLY A 129 -9.05 11.35 16.60
C GLY A 129 -7.76 12.01 17.15
N SER A 130 -7.74 12.26 18.47
CA SER A 130 -6.61 12.88 19.18
C SER A 130 -6.08 12.09 20.39
N GLY A 131 -6.52 10.85 20.57
CA GLY A 131 -6.08 9.93 21.61
C GLY A 131 -4.78 9.21 21.26
N GLU A 132 -4.10 8.66 22.28
CA GLU A 132 -2.90 7.83 22.07
C GLU A 132 -3.20 6.60 21.21
N GLU A 133 -4.40 6.01 21.38
CA GLU A 133 -4.86 4.89 20.58
C GLU A 133 -4.96 5.23 19.09
N ASP A 134 -5.33 6.47 18.75
CA ASP A 134 -5.41 6.94 17.36
C ASP A 134 -4.03 6.97 16.70
N GLY A 135 -2.97 7.22 17.49
CA GLY A 135 -1.59 7.10 17.02
C GLY A 135 -1.21 5.66 16.65
N TYR A 136 -1.68 4.67 17.42
CA TYR A 136 -1.49 3.26 17.09
C TYR A 136 -2.33 2.87 15.87
N TYR A 137 -3.60 3.27 15.81
CA TYR A 137 -4.45 3.01 14.64
C TYR A 137 -3.87 3.62 13.36
N ASN A 138 -3.46 4.89 13.39
CA ASN A 138 -2.86 5.57 12.25
C ASN A 138 -1.59 4.86 11.77
N ALA A 139 -0.71 4.45 12.69
CA ALA A 139 0.52 3.75 12.33
C ALA A 139 0.26 2.37 11.71
N GLY A 140 -0.63 1.58 12.32
CA GLY A 140 -0.97 0.26 11.81
C GLY A 140 -1.71 0.32 10.48
N TYR A 141 -2.67 1.23 10.37
CA TYR A 141 -3.48 1.41 9.17
C TYR A 141 -2.62 1.90 8.00
N ALA A 142 -1.71 2.86 8.23
CA ALA A 142 -0.80 3.35 7.20
C ALA A 142 0.14 2.24 6.66
N VAL A 143 0.57 1.30 7.50
CA VAL A 143 1.38 0.16 7.02
C VAL A 143 0.50 -0.86 6.29
N TRP A 144 -0.65 -1.22 6.89
CA TRP A 144 -1.54 -2.22 6.35
C TRP A 144 -2.12 -1.82 4.99
N ARG A 145 -2.68 -0.61 4.87
CA ARG A 145 -3.39 -0.16 3.66
C ARG A 145 -2.51 -0.20 2.40
N GLU A 146 -1.23 0.11 2.54
CA GLU A 146 -0.26 0.08 1.44
C GLU A 146 0.16 -1.37 1.16
N ALA A 147 0.45 -2.14 2.21
CA ALA A 147 0.88 -3.53 2.05
C ALA A 147 -0.22 -4.40 1.42
N ILE A 148 -1.47 -4.25 1.87
CA ILE A 148 -2.60 -5.02 1.34
C ILE A 148 -2.90 -4.63 -0.11
N ALA A 149 -2.75 -3.35 -0.48
CA ALA A 149 -2.95 -2.90 -1.85
C ALA A 149 -1.93 -3.53 -2.81
N ASP A 150 -0.64 -3.55 -2.44
CA ASP A 150 0.41 -4.21 -3.22
C ASP A 150 0.23 -5.73 -3.28
N ILE A 151 -0.14 -6.38 -2.18
CA ILE A 151 -0.36 -7.83 -2.14
C ILE A 151 -1.56 -8.23 -3.03
N MET A 152 -2.65 -7.47 -2.97
CA MET A 152 -3.81 -7.67 -3.84
C MET A 152 -3.44 -7.46 -5.31
N ALA A 153 -2.73 -6.37 -5.63
CA ALA A 153 -2.27 -6.11 -6.99
C ALA A 153 -1.37 -7.23 -7.52
N ASP A 154 -0.41 -7.72 -6.72
CA ASP A 154 0.44 -8.85 -7.08
C ASP A 154 -0.39 -10.13 -7.32
N SER A 155 -1.35 -10.44 -6.44
CA SER A 155 -2.20 -11.62 -6.61
C SER A 155 -3.04 -11.64 -7.88
N ILE A 156 -3.33 -10.47 -8.46
CA ILE A 156 -4.09 -10.33 -9.71
C ILE A 156 -3.14 -10.38 -10.91
N MET A 157 -1.96 -9.76 -10.79
CA MET A 157 -0.94 -9.74 -11.85
C MET A 157 -0.23 -11.07 -12.05
N SER A 158 0.05 -11.77 -10.95
CA SER A 158 0.89 -12.97 -10.93
C SER A 158 0.03 -14.23 -10.99
N GLU A 159 0.15 -15.04 -12.04
CA GLU A 159 -0.47 -16.37 -12.09
C GLU A 159 0.09 -17.29 -10.98
N TYR A 160 1.32 -17.04 -10.51
CA TYR A 160 2.01 -17.69 -9.38
C TYR A 160 3.08 -16.77 -8.80
N ALA A 161 3.43 -16.92 -7.51
CA ALA A 161 4.53 -16.19 -6.88
C ALA A 161 5.87 -16.48 -7.58
N THR A 162 6.40 -15.50 -8.32
CA THR A 162 7.68 -15.62 -9.04
C THR A 162 8.86 -15.04 -8.28
N LEU A 163 8.60 -14.16 -7.31
CA LEU A 163 9.62 -13.55 -6.49
C LEU A 163 10.11 -14.53 -5.44
N LYS A 164 11.41 -14.76 -5.37
CA LYS A 164 12.03 -15.50 -4.26
C LYS A 164 12.58 -14.55 -3.23
N LEU A 165 12.54 -14.94 -1.96
CA LEU A 165 13.13 -14.15 -0.86
C LEU A 165 14.60 -13.80 -1.13
N GLU A 166 15.37 -14.71 -1.73
CA GLU A 166 16.78 -14.47 -2.07
C GLU A 166 16.98 -13.33 -3.07
N MET A 167 16.00 -13.10 -3.96
CA MET A 167 16.05 -12.03 -4.97
C MET A 167 15.69 -10.67 -4.36
N ALA A 168 14.86 -10.65 -3.31
CA ALA A 168 14.43 -9.44 -2.61
C ALA A 168 15.29 -9.11 -1.38
N ALA A 169 16.22 -9.98 -0.97
CA ALA A 169 16.94 -9.87 0.29
C ALA A 169 17.69 -8.54 0.47
N ASP A 170 18.35 -8.05 -0.59
CA ASP A 170 19.08 -6.78 -0.56
C ASP A 170 18.13 -5.59 -0.41
N GLU A 171 16.97 -5.61 -1.08
CA GLU A 171 15.98 -4.54 -0.98
C GLU A 171 15.26 -4.54 0.37
N ILE A 172 14.95 -5.73 0.90
CA ILE A 172 14.42 -5.89 2.27
C ILE A 172 15.41 -5.33 3.29
N LEU A 173 16.71 -5.62 3.14
CA LEU A 173 17.74 -5.09 4.01
C LEU A 173 17.89 -3.57 3.87
N ASN A 174 17.81 -3.05 2.65
CA ASN A 174 17.81 -1.61 2.37
C ASN A 174 16.65 -0.90 3.09
N CYS A 175 15.41 -1.39 2.89
CA CYS A 175 14.23 -0.90 3.59
C CYS A 175 14.43 -0.92 5.11
N TYR A 176 14.91 -2.04 5.66
CA TYR A 176 15.13 -2.19 7.10
C TYR A 176 16.17 -1.19 7.65
N ASN A 177 17.19 -0.87 6.85
CA ASN A 177 18.22 0.11 7.21
C ASN A 177 17.68 1.54 7.31
N HIS A 178 16.67 1.89 6.51
CA HIS A 178 16.05 3.21 6.51
C HIS A 178 14.97 3.40 7.59
N ILE A 179 14.49 2.33 8.23
CA ILE A 179 13.50 2.45 9.31
C ILE A 179 14.09 3.26 10.48
N SER A 180 13.62 4.49 10.67
CA SER A 180 14.01 5.36 11.79
C SER A 180 12.96 6.45 12.02
N ARG A 181 12.97 7.10 13.20
CA ARG A 181 12.06 8.22 13.49
C ARG A 181 12.36 9.48 12.67
N GLN A 182 13.57 9.60 12.15
CA GLN A 182 14.04 10.73 11.36
C GLN A 182 13.58 10.63 9.90
N ASP A 183 13.22 9.43 9.44
CA ASP A 183 12.76 9.17 8.10
C ASP A 183 11.22 9.20 8.06
N SER A 184 10.63 10.10 7.26
CA SER A 184 9.17 10.20 7.11
C SER A 184 8.58 8.94 6.46
N GLU A 185 9.37 8.21 5.69
CA GLU A 185 8.99 7.01 4.94
C GLU A 185 9.15 5.72 5.76
N ALA A 186 9.49 5.80 7.06
CA ALA A 186 9.71 4.63 7.90
C ALA A 186 8.57 3.60 7.85
N LYS A 187 7.31 4.06 7.76
CA LYS A 187 6.14 3.17 7.63
C LYS A 187 6.06 2.51 6.24
N LYS A 188 6.41 3.25 5.19
CA LYS A 188 6.48 2.74 3.82
C LYS A 188 7.50 1.61 3.71
N TYR A 189 8.69 1.76 4.31
CA TYR A 189 9.68 0.68 4.32
C TYR A 189 9.19 -0.58 5.05
N ILE A 190 8.42 -0.44 6.14
CA ILE A 190 7.80 -1.59 6.82
C ILE A 190 6.78 -2.27 5.90
N SER A 191 5.93 -1.50 5.24
CA SER A 191 4.97 -2.02 4.25
C SER A 191 5.68 -2.77 3.11
N LEU A 192 6.72 -2.20 2.52
CA LEU A 192 7.51 -2.85 1.46
C LEU A 192 8.16 -4.16 1.92
N ILE A 193 8.72 -4.21 3.14
CA ILE A 193 9.26 -5.46 3.70
C ILE A 193 8.15 -6.51 3.83
N ILE A 194 6.96 -6.12 4.30
CA ILE A 194 5.81 -7.02 4.37
C ILE A 194 5.48 -7.55 2.97
N VAL A 195 5.37 -6.68 1.97
CA VAL A 195 5.04 -7.07 0.58
C VAL A 195 6.07 -8.08 0.06
N TYR A 196 7.36 -7.72 0.05
CA TYR A 196 8.42 -8.60 -0.46
C TYR A 196 8.47 -9.95 0.23
N VAL A 197 8.18 -10.00 1.54
CA VAL A 197 8.15 -11.26 2.28
C VAL A 197 6.90 -12.05 1.95
N MET A 198 5.72 -11.44 2.02
CA MET A 198 4.43 -12.14 1.90
C MET A 198 4.12 -12.62 0.49
N THR A 199 4.59 -11.92 -0.54
CA THR A 199 4.40 -12.31 -1.95
C THR A 199 5.50 -13.26 -2.46
N SER A 200 6.50 -13.57 -1.63
CA SER A 200 7.56 -14.51 -2.01
C SER A 200 7.05 -15.95 -2.13
N GLU A 201 7.62 -16.71 -3.07
CA GLU A 201 7.30 -18.13 -3.30
C GLU A 201 7.33 -18.95 -1.99
N GLU A 202 8.33 -18.68 -1.14
CA GLU A 202 8.55 -19.40 0.10
C GLU A 202 7.48 -19.17 1.16
N VAL A 203 6.88 -17.98 1.19
CA VAL A 203 5.92 -17.57 2.22
C VAL A 203 4.49 -17.72 1.71
N ALA A 204 4.21 -17.27 0.48
CA ALA A 204 2.91 -17.44 -0.17
C ALA A 204 2.57 -18.92 -0.41
N GLY A 205 3.58 -19.78 -0.57
CA GLY A 205 3.41 -21.21 -0.85
C GLY A 205 3.12 -22.10 0.36
N THR A 206 2.93 -21.54 1.56
CA THR A 206 2.74 -22.34 2.81
C THR A 206 1.70 -21.72 3.74
N GLU A 207 0.91 -22.57 4.39
CA GLU A 207 -0.02 -22.18 5.45
C GLU A 207 0.60 -22.27 6.86
N ASP A 208 1.80 -22.84 6.99
CA ASP A 208 2.50 -22.99 8.27
C ASP A 208 3.54 -21.88 8.46
N TRP A 209 3.29 -21.02 9.45
CA TRP A 209 4.21 -19.96 9.86
C TRP A 209 5.61 -20.48 10.18
N ASN A 210 5.76 -21.67 10.79
CA ASN A 210 7.09 -22.19 11.13
C ASN A 210 7.91 -22.56 9.88
N VAL A 211 7.24 -22.90 8.78
CA VAL A 211 7.90 -23.16 7.49
C VAL A 211 8.32 -21.83 6.85
N ALA A 212 7.41 -20.85 6.80
CA ALA A 212 7.69 -19.51 6.30
C ALA A 212 8.83 -18.83 7.09
N GLU A 213 8.77 -18.89 8.42
CA GLU A 213 9.76 -18.32 9.32
C GLU A 213 11.16 -18.87 9.07
N LYS A 214 11.30 -20.20 8.95
CA LYS A 214 12.60 -20.81 8.64
C LYS A 214 13.15 -20.34 7.30
N ALA A 215 12.29 -20.18 6.29
CA ALA A 215 12.70 -19.66 4.99
C ALA A 215 13.19 -18.21 5.11
N ILE A 216 12.42 -17.35 5.80
CA ILE A 216 12.77 -15.96 6.11
C ILE A 216 14.14 -15.89 6.80
N GLU A 217 14.32 -16.61 7.92
CA GLU A 217 15.57 -16.59 8.69
C GLU A 217 16.78 -17.11 7.89
N SER A 218 16.56 -18.08 6.99
CA SER A 218 17.64 -18.64 6.19
C SER A 218 18.07 -17.76 5.02
N LYS A 219 17.19 -16.86 4.54
CA LYS A 219 17.39 -16.09 3.30
C LYS A 219 17.56 -14.59 3.54
N ILE A 220 16.97 -14.06 4.61
CA ILE A 220 17.04 -12.65 4.96
C ILE A 220 17.96 -12.48 6.16
N ASN A 221 19.02 -11.68 6.00
CA ASN A 221 20.01 -11.42 7.06
C ASN A 221 19.54 -10.34 8.06
N ILE A 222 18.32 -10.49 8.60
CA ILE A 222 17.74 -9.59 9.60
C ILE A 222 17.29 -10.40 10.82
N SER A 223 18.02 -10.24 11.92
CA SER A 223 17.69 -10.85 13.21
C SER A 223 17.00 -9.82 14.11
N ASN A 224 15.71 -9.56 13.87
CA ASN A 224 14.90 -8.66 14.69
C ASN A 224 13.58 -9.31 15.11
N SER A 225 13.38 -9.50 16.42
CA SER A 225 12.18 -10.16 16.95
C SER A 225 10.89 -9.36 16.74
N ILE A 226 10.96 -8.02 16.71
CA ILE A 226 9.80 -7.15 16.49
C ILE A 226 9.36 -7.27 15.02
N LEU A 227 10.30 -7.24 14.09
CA LEU A 227 9.99 -7.46 12.67
C LEU A 227 9.37 -8.84 12.46
N ARG A 228 9.92 -9.88 13.10
CA ARG A 228 9.36 -11.23 13.06
C ARG A 228 7.92 -11.29 13.59
N GLU A 229 7.60 -10.57 14.66
CA GLU A 229 6.23 -10.46 15.18
C GLU A 229 5.29 -9.75 14.19
N ILE A 230 5.74 -8.69 13.52
CA ILE A 230 4.97 -8.01 12.46
C ILE A 230 4.68 -8.98 11.31
N LEU A 231 5.70 -9.66 10.81
CA LEU A 231 5.57 -10.61 9.71
C LEU A 231 4.62 -11.75 10.08
N LYS A 232 4.71 -12.27 11.31
CA LYS A 232 3.79 -13.30 11.79
C LYS A 232 2.34 -12.82 11.83
N LEU A 233 2.11 -11.64 12.40
CA LEU A 233 0.77 -11.05 12.52
C LEU A 233 0.12 -10.86 11.14
N VAL A 234 0.89 -10.36 10.17
CA VAL A 234 0.41 -10.19 8.79
C VAL A 234 0.19 -11.54 8.11
N PHE A 235 1.11 -12.49 8.25
CA PHE A 235 0.95 -13.84 7.71
C PHE A 235 -0.35 -14.48 8.20
N GLU A 236 -0.61 -14.45 9.51
CA GLU A 236 -1.84 -15.00 10.09
C GLU A 236 -3.09 -14.26 9.61
N LYS A 237 -3.01 -12.94 9.36
CA LYS A 237 -4.12 -12.17 8.80
C LYS A 237 -4.41 -12.54 7.34
N LEU A 238 -3.37 -12.72 6.52
CA LEU A 238 -3.52 -13.08 5.10
C LEU A 238 -4.13 -14.48 4.91
N HIS A 239 -3.99 -15.36 5.90
CA HIS A 239 -4.59 -16.69 5.90
C HIS A 239 -6.05 -16.72 6.41
N GLN A 240 -6.65 -15.56 6.70
CA GLN A 240 -8.07 -15.45 7.02
C GLN A 240 -8.89 -15.17 5.76
N SER A 241 -10.16 -15.57 5.76
CA SER A 241 -11.07 -15.31 4.64
C SER A 241 -12.25 -14.44 5.10
N PRO A 242 -12.49 -13.27 4.47
CA PRO A 242 -11.60 -12.62 3.50
C PRO A 242 -10.36 -11.99 4.17
N PHE A 243 -9.25 -11.96 3.44
CA PHE A 243 -7.96 -11.54 3.99
C PHE A 243 -7.80 -10.02 4.13
N TRP A 244 -8.59 -9.25 3.36
CA TRP A 244 -8.59 -7.78 3.40
C TRP A 244 -9.45 -7.19 4.52
N GLU A 245 -10.40 -7.94 5.09
CA GLU A 245 -11.21 -7.48 6.22
C GLU A 245 -10.34 -7.30 7.46
N ILE A 246 -10.48 -6.19 8.17
CA ILE A 246 -9.68 -5.85 9.34
C ILE A 246 -10.56 -5.66 10.57
N THR A 247 -9.92 -5.72 11.73
CA THR A 247 -10.51 -5.31 13.00
C THR A 247 -9.69 -4.17 13.59
N PRO A 248 -10.30 -3.30 14.41
CA PRO A 248 -9.54 -2.31 15.18
C PRO A 248 -8.41 -2.98 15.98
N GLU A 249 -8.66 -4.13 16.59
CA GLU A 249 -7.67 -4.86 17.38
C GLU A 249 -6.43 -5.24 16.56
N PHE A 250 -6.63 -5.80 15.36
CA PHE A 250 -5.55 -6.15 14.44
C PHE A 250 -4.72 -4.92 14.06
N ILE A 251 -5.37 -3.84 13.62
CA ILE A 251 -4.68 -2.62 13.19
C ILE A 251 -3.92 -1.98 14.36
N ARG A 252 -4.52 -1.94 15.55
CA ARG A 252 -3.88 -1.41 16.75
C ARG A 252 -2.63 -2.20 17.12
N GLU A 253 -2.71 -3.54 17.08
CA GLU A 253 -1.58 -4.41 17.38
C GLU A 253 -0.45 -4.22 16.37
N LEU A 254 -0.76 -4.20 15.07
CA LEU A 254 0.20 -3.90 14.02
C LEU A 254 0.85 -2.53 14.24
N GLY A 255 0.06 -1.50 14.58
CA GLY A 255 0.57 -0.16 14.86
C GLY A 255 1.52 -0.08 16.04
N ILE A 256 1.21 -0.79 17.14
CA ILE A 256 2.10 -0.90 18.30
C ILE A 256 3.43 -1.53 17.89
N LEU A 257 3.41 -2.62 17.11
CA LEU A 257 4.63 -3.29 16.66
C LEU A 257 5.44 -2.40 15.71
N CYS A 258 4.79 -1.71 14.77
CA CYS A 258 5.44 -0.79 13.84
C CYS A 258 6.15 0.36 14.59
N ILE A 259 5.47 0.98 15.55
CA ILE A 259 6.08 2.04 16.37
C ILE A 259 7.25 1.50 17.20
N LYS A 260 7.11 0.31 17.80
CA LYS A 260 8.20 -0.34 18.54
C LYS A 260 9.42 -0.57 17.64
N LEU A 261 9.21 -1.05 16.41
CA LEU A 261 10.29 -1.29 15.44
C LEU A 261 10.99 0.03 15.07
N ILE A 262 10.22 1.07 14.73
CA ILE A 262 10.75 2.40 14.39
C ILE A 262 11.59 2.98 15.54
N VAL A 263 11.09 2.90 16.77
CA VAL A 263 11.80 3.37 17.96
C VAL A 263 13.07 2.56 18.19
N TYR A 264 12.99 1.23 18.12
CA TYR A 264 14.14 0.35 18.29
C TYR A 264 15.25 0.69 17.29
N ARG A 265 14.91 0.77 16.00
CA ARG A 265 15.88 1.06 14.92
C ARG A 265 16.50 2.43 15.03
N THR A 266 15.76 3.43 15.51
CA THR A 266 16.31 4.77 15.81
C THR A 266 17.45 4.69 16.81
N PHE A 267 17.31 3.90 17.88
CA PHE A 267 18.37 3.77 18.89
C PHE A 267 19.53 2.89 18.42
N GLU A 268 19.26 1.88 17.59
CA GLU A 268 20.28 1.01 17.01
C GLU A 268 21.18 1.77 16.02
N ASN A 269 20.58 2.57 15.14
CA ASN A 269 21.31 3.39 14.17
C ASN A 269 22.18 4.44 14.87
N ASN A 270 21.66 5.11 15.90
CA ASN A 270 22.42 6.09 16.70
C ASN A 270 23.57 5.49 17.53
N ARG A 271 23.64 4.16 17.71
CA ARG A 271 24.76 3.48 18.38
C ARG A 271 25.86 3.05 17.42
N SER A 272 25.58 3.09 16.13
CA SER A 272 26.49 2.67 15.06
C SER A 272 27.26 3.84 14.44
N GLU A 273 26.90 5.08 14.81
CA GLU A 273 27.63 6.33 14.57
C GLU A 273 28.60 6.66 15.72
#